data_AF-N1UE58-F1
#
_entry.id   AF-N1UE58-F1
#
_cell.length_a   1.000
_cell.length_b   1.000
_cell.length_c   1.000
_cell.angle_alpha   90.00
_cell.angle_beta   90.00
_cell.angle_gamma   90.00
#
_symmetry.space_group_name_H-M   'P 1'
#
loop_
_entity.id
_entity.type
_entity.pdbx_description
1 polymer ?
#
loop_
_entity_poly.entity_id
_entity_poly.type
_entity_poly.pdbx_seq_one_letter_code
_entity_poly.pdbx_strand_id
1 'polypeptide(L)' 'MNKDSPVSSPVLIRPSDGSAKLVSTPVLGGLYHIYSYEDAA' A
#
# COMPACT_ATOMS: atom_id res chain seq x y z
N MET A 1 -18.77 12.38 -15.48
CA MET A 1 -17.74 11.55 -14.84
C MET A 1 -18.36 11.02 -13.55
N ASN A 2 -18.62 9.71 -13.49
CA ASN A 2 -19.38 9.06 -12.41
C ASN A 2 -18.54 9.12 -11.12
N LYS A 3 -19.00 9.91 -10.14
CA LYS A 3 -18.26 10.26 -8.91
C LYS A 3 -18.74 9.43 -7.70
N ASP A 4 -19.68 8.50 -7.92
CA ASP A 4 -20.43 7.81 -6.87
C ASP A 4 -19.90 6.40 -6.57
N SER A 5 -18.98 5.88 -7.38
CA SER A 5 -18.31 4.61 -7.08
C SER A 5 -17.08 4.86 -6.21
N PRO A 6 -16.94 4.18 -5.05
CA PRO A 6 -15.69 4.20 -4.33
C PRO A 6 -14.58 3.64 -5.23
N VAL A 7 -13.46 4.37 -5.32
CA VAL A 7 -12.29 3.88 -6.02
C VAL A 7 -11.69 2.76 -5.19
N SER A 8 -11.64 1.54 -5.74
CA SER A 8 -10.98 0.42 -5.08
C SER A 8 -9.53 0.75 -4.78
N SER A 9 -9.07 0.39 -3.59
CA SER A 9 -7.65 0.51 -3.25
C SER A 9 -6.82 -0.43 -4.13
N PRO A 10 -5.57 -0.05 -4.48
CA PRO A 10 -4.65 -0.96 -5.15
C PRO A 10 -4.42 -2.23 -4.33
N VAL A 11 -4.40 -3.39 -4.99
CA VAL A 11 -4.04 -4.66 -4.34
C VAL A 11 -2.53 -4.80 -4.34
N LEU A 12 -1.93 -4.89 -3.16
CA LEU A 12 -0.50 -5.13 -2.99
C LEU A 12 -0.22 -6.63 -2.96
N ILE A 13 0.46 -7.12 -4.00
CA ILE A 13 0.85 -8.52 -4.10
C ILE A 13 2.17 -8.71 -3.34
N ARG A 14 2.16 -9.62 -2.35
CA ARG A 14 3.36 -10.00 -1.62
C ARG A 14 4.29 -10.83 -2.53
N PRO A 15 5.59 -10.51 -2.60
CA PRO A 15 6.60 -11.42 -3.16
C PRO A 15 6.55 -12.80 -2.47
N SER A 16 6.51 -13.88 -3.25
CA SER A 16 6.25 -15.25 -2.76
C SER A 16 7.46 -15.92 -2.10
N ASP A 17 8.65 -15.37 -2.31
CA ASP A 17 9.94 -15.80 -1.78
C ASP A 17 10.14 -15.39 -0.30
N GLY A 18 9.21 -14.62 0.28
CA GLY A 18 9.30 -14.16 1.65
C GLY A 18 10.40 -13.12 1.88
N SER A 19 10.98 -12.59 0.81
CA SER A 19 12.09 -11.62 0.86
C SER A 19 11.63 -10.20 1.19
N ALA A 20 10.33 -9.96 1.27
CA ALA A 20 9.79 -8.61 1.42
C ALA A 20 8.87 -8.43 2.64
N LYS A 21 8.97 -7.25 3.25
CA LYS A 21 8.16 -6.81 4.39
C LYS A 21 7.17 -5.74 3.92
N LEU A 22 5.94 -5.81 4.44
CA LEU A 22 4.95 -4.75 4.25
C LEU A 22 5.31 -3.56 5.15
N VAL A 23 5.53 -2.40 4.54
CA VAL A 23 5.86 -1.14 5.21
C VAL A 23 4.68 -0.19 5.07
N SER A 24 4.43 0.58 6.14
CA SER A 24 3.39 1.61 6.19
C SER A 24 4.06 2.96 6.38
N THR A 25 3.88 3.84 5.40
CA THR A 25 4.49 5.18 5.37
C THR A 25 3.41 6.22 5.56
N PRO A 26 3.37 6.94 6.70
CA PRO A 26 2.41 8.00 6.92
C PRO A 26 2.71 9.17 5.99
N VAL A 27 1.67 9.72 5.36
CA VAL A 27 1.74 10.93 4.53
C VAL A 27 0.69 11.93 5.00
N LEU A 28 0.86 13.20 4.61
CA LEU A 28 -0.05 14.30 5.00
C LEU A 28 -0.25 14.38 6.52
N GLY A 29 0.83 14.29 7.28
CA GLY A 29 0.79 14.35 8.76
C GLY A 29 0.14 13.14 9.42
N GLY A 30 0.04 12.00 8.71
CA GLY A 30 -0.58 10.76 9.21
C GLY A 30 -2.05 10.62 8.82
N LEU A 31 -2.62 11.55 8.05
CA LEU A 31 -3.99 11.45 7.54
C LEU A 31 -4.16 10.27 6.58
N TYR A 32 -3.11 9.92 5.84
CA TYR A 32 -3.10 8.76 4.95
C TYR A 32 -1.85 7.92 5.19
N HIS A 33 -1.94 6.64 4.85
CA HIS A 33 -0.81 5.73 4.84
C HIS A 33 -0.67 5.15 3.43
N ILE A 34 0.56 5.13 2.94
CA ILE A 34 0.93 4.42 1.73
C ILE A 34 1.58 3.11 2.16
N TYR A 35 1.18 2.03 1.52
CA TYR A 35 1.69 0.70 1.79
C TYR A 35 2.55 0.23 0.62
N SER A 36 3.71 -0.35 0.92
CA SER A 36 4.64 -0.92 -0.06
C SER A 36 5.32 -2.16 0.50
N TYR A 37 5.77 -3.04 -0.39
CA TYR A 37 6.69 -4.10 -0.04
C TYR A 37 8.12 -3.59 -0.23
N GLU A 38 8.96 -3.75 0.80
CA GLU A 38 10.38 -3.45 0.77
C GLU A 38 11.18 -4.71 1.09
N ASP A 39 12.40 -4.83 0.57
CA ASP A 39 13.29 -5.95 0.87
C ASP A 39 13.53 -6.06 2.39
N ALA A 40 13.36 -7.25 2.93
CA ALA A 40 13.48 -7.57 4.35
C ALA A 40 14.92 -7.90 4.77
N ALA A 41 15.91 -7.39 4.03
CA ALA A 41 17.34 -7.68 4.20
C ALA A 41 17.89 -7.28 5.58
#